data_AF-A0A7S2NQ88-F1
#
_entry.id   AF-A0A7S2NQ88-F1
#
_cell.length_a   1.000
_cell.length_b   1.000
_cell.length_c   1.000
_cell.angle_alpha   90.00
_cell.angle_beta   90.00
_cell.angle_gamma   90.00
#
_symmetry.space_group_name_H-M   'P 1'
#
loop_
_entity.id
_entity.type
_entity.pdbx_description
1 polymer ?
#
loop_
_entity_poly.entity_id
_entity_poly.type
_entity_poly.pdbx_seq_one_letter_code
_entity_poly.pdbx_strand_id
1 'polypeptide(L)'
;RGLESICVGNESLVTRMLGAEATGHGDKMLAEKLAQVMAVNSLSHEMMLARFFDASVLGIYCKEQLGKSGKGSAATLAARIAREWSRPDFLSDAPTEAAAADPPAPTAAAWKAPTWLELQTDSDDDEEEAQRKKQLKTEMKRAASKGSKSKGK
;
A
#
# COMPACT_ATOMS: atom_id res chain seq x y z
N ARG A 1 9.70 12.95 -14.06
CA ARG A 1 9.36 13.88 -12.96
C ARG A 1 8.21 13.37 -12.09
N GLY A 2 7.00 13.10 -12.60
CA GLY A 2 5.93 12.43 -11.81
C GLY A 2 6.39 11.09 -11.22
N LEU A 3 6.97 10.23 -12.07
CA LEU A 3 7.61 8.97 -11.65
C LEU A 3 8.75 9.15 -10.65
N GLU A 4 9.50 10.25 -10.71
CA GLU A 4 10.57 10.52 -9.73
C GLU A 4 9.95 10.84 -8.37
N SER A 5 8.89 11.65 -8.33
CA SER A 5 8.23 12.04 -7.07
C SER A 5 7.59 10.88 -6.31
N ILE A 6 7.14 9.82 -7.00
CA ILE A 6 6.60 8.63 -6.32
C ILE A 6 7.70 7.68 -5.84
N CYS A 7 8.90 7.73 -6.45
CA CYS A 7 10.06 6.96 -6.00
C CYS A 7 10.62 7.50 -4.68
N VAL A 8 10.62 8.83 -4.49
CA VAL A 8 11.12 9.47 -3.26
C VAL A 8 10.34 8.96 -2.04
N GLY A 9 11.03 8.33 -1.11
CA GLY A 9 10.47 7.71 0.10
C GLY A 9 9.83 6.34 -0.08
N ASN A 10 9.78 5.80 -1.31
CA ASN A 10 9.25 4.47 -1.63
C ASN A 10 10.29 3.59 -2.36
N GLU A 11 11.57 3.92 -2.25
CA GLU A 11 12.65 3.34 -3.04
C GLU A 11 12.72 1.83 -2.86
N SER A 12 12.54 1.35 -1.62
CA SER A 12 12.55 -0.07 -1.27
C SER A 12 11.39 -0.85 -1.90
N LEU A 13 10.20 -0.24 -1.96
CA LEU A 13 9.01 -0.84 -2.58
C LEU A 13 9.20 -0.95 -4.09
N VAL A 14 9.61 0.16 -4.72
CA VAL A 14 9.84 0.22 -6.17
C VAL A 14 10.95 -0.74 -6.59
N THR A 15 12.02 -0.83 -5.81
CA THR A 15 13.14 -1.75 -6.07
C THR A 15 12.69 -3.21 -5.98
N ARG A 16 11.92 -3.57 -4.94
CA ARG A 16 11.34 -4.91 -4.78
C ARG A 16 10.42 -5.27 -5.94
N MET A 17 9.56 -4.34 -6.37
CA MET A 17 8.70 -4.57 -7.54
C MET A 17 9.47 -4.80 -8.83
N LEU A 18 10.53 -4.02 -9.05
CA LEU A 18 11.36 -4.13 -10.24
C LEU A 18 12.22 -5.41 -10.23
N GLY A 19 12.25 -6.16 -9.12
CA GLY A 19 13.14 -7.30 -8.94
C GLY A 19 14.61 -6.90 -9.03
N ALA A 20 14.92 -5.62 -8.82
CA ALA A 20 16.27 -5.11 -8.84
C ALA A 20 16.93 -5.40 -7.49
N GLU A 21 18.20 -5.80 -7.49
CA GLU A 21 18.96 -5.91 -6.25
C GLU A 21 19.08 -4.52 -5.61
N ALA A 22 18.92 -4.43 -4.29
CA ALA A 22 18.78 -3.19 -3.53
C ALA A 22 20.07 -2.35 -3.43
N THR A 23 20.84 -2.27 -4.51
CA THR A 23 22.16 -1.63 -4.54
C THR A 23 22.05 -0.17 -5.00
N GLY A 24 21.55 0.68 -4.08
CA GLY A 24 21.82 2.13 -4.09
C GLY A 24 21.39 2.89 -5.35
N HIS A 25 20.35 2.43 -6.04
CA HIS A 25 19.82 3.12 -7.21
C HIS A 25 19.08 4.38 -6.78
N GLY A 26 19.53 5.55 -7.24
CA GLY A 26 18.86 6.83 -6.96
C GLY A 26 17.48 6.91 -7.62
N ASP A 27 16.62 7.80 -7.11
CA ASP A 27 15.21 7.96 -7.52
C ASP A 27 15.03 8.08 -9.03
N LYS A 28 15.97 8.78 -9.69
CA LYS A 28 15.99 8.96 -11.13
C LYS A 28 16.16 7.63 -11.88
N MET A 29 17.04 6.76 -11.41
CA MET A 29 17.25 5.44 -12.03
C MET A 29 16.03 4.55 -11.84
N LEU A 30 15.40 4.58 -10.66
CA LEU A 30 14.15 3.86 -10.42
C LEU A 30 13.02 4.37 -11.32
N ALA A 31 12.92 5.69 -11.50
CA ALA A 31 11.95 6.30 -12.41
C ALA A 31 12.21 5.92 -13.88
N GLU A 32 13.48 5.85 -14.31
CA GLU A 32 13.84 5.38 -15.65
C GLU A 32 13.48 3.90 -15.85
N LYS A 33 13.69 3.06 -14.85
CA LYS A 33 13.28 1.65 -14.90
C LYS A 33 11.76 1.49 -14.95
N LEU A 34 11.02 2.27 -14.16
CA LEU A 34 9.56 2.32 -14.26
C LEU A 34 9.10 2.77 -15.64
N ALA A 35 9.72 3.80 -16.21
CA ALA A 35 9.43 4.25 -17.57
C ALA A 35 9.73 3.17 -18.62
N GLN A 36 10.82 2.40 -18.44
CA GLN A 36 11.15 1.27 -19.31
C GLN A 36 10.10 0.15 -19.21
N VAL A 37 9.65 -0.20 -18.01
CA VAL A 37 8.58 -1.19 -17.82
C VAL A 37 7.28 -0.73 -18.48
N MET A 38 6.95 0.55 -18.37
CA MET A 38 5.79 1.13 -19.04
C MET A 38 5.92 1.05 -20.56
N ALA A 39 7.09 1.37 -21.12
CA ALA A 39 7.32 1.33 -22.56
C ALA A 39 7.23 -0.10 -23.12
N VAL A 40 7.86 -1.08 -22.47
CA VAL A 40 7.84 -2.49 -22.91
C VAL A 40 6.42 -3.08 -22.90
N ASN A 41 5.61 -2.70 -21.92
CA ASN A 41 4.26 -3.23 -21.74
C ASN A 41 3.16 -2.30 -22.31
N SER A 42 3.54 -1.18 -22.96
CA SER A 42 2.62 -0.14 -23.43
C SER A 42 1.62 0.31 -22.36
N LEU A 43 2.07 0.45 -21.12
CA LEU A 43 1.23 0.84 -19.99
C LEU A 43 1.10 2.36 -19.91
N SER A 44 -0.12 2.83 -19.65
CA SER A 44 -0.34 4.22 -19.22
C SER A 44 0.12 4.41 -17.77
N HIS A 45 0.36 5.66 -17.37
CA HIS A 45 0.70 6.00 -15.97
C HIS A 45 -0.35 5.47 -14.99
N GLU A 46 -1.63 5.60 -15.35
CA GLU A 46 -2.75 5.10 -14.54
C GLU A 46 -2.70 3.58 -14.39
N MET A 47 -2.52 2.84 -15.50
CA MET A 47 -2.48 1.38 -15.46
C MET A 47 -1.28 0.85 -14.66
N MET A 48 -0.14 1.51 -14.79
CA MET A 48 1.04 1.18 -14.01
C MET A 48 0.76 1.41 -12.52
N LEU A 49 0.30 2.60 -12.14
CA LEU A 49 0.00 2.92 -10.74
C LEU A 49 -1.04 1.96 -10.14
N ALA A 50 -2.13 1.69 -10.85
CA ALA A 50 -3.21 0.84 -10.36
C ALA A 50 -2.82 -0.64 -10.21
N ARG A 51 -1.84 -1.12 -11.01
CA ARG A 51 -1.43 -2.53 -11.03
C ARG A 51 -0.32 -2.82 -10.03
N PHE A 52 0.51 -1.83 -9.75
CA PHE A 52 1.74 -2.00 -9.01
C PHE A 52 1.72 -1.36 -7.62
N PHE A 53 0.85 -0.38 -7.38
CA PHE A 53 0.74 0.29 -6.09
C PHE A 53 -0.63 0.05 -5.46
N ASP A 54 -0.62 -0.29 -4.18
CA ASP A 54 -1.84 -0.46 -3.40
C ASP A 54 -2.57 0.87 -3.17
N ALA A 55 -3.88 0.76 -2.96
CA ALA A 55 -4.75 1.91 -2.71
C ALA A 55 -4.28 2.75 -1.49
N SER A 56 -3.67 2.10 -0.49
CA SER A 56 -3.10 2.78 0.68
C SER A 56 -1.96 3.73 0.29
N VAL A 57 -1.01 3.26 -0.52
CA VAL A 57 0.15 4.06 -0.97
C VAL A 57 -0.32 5.21 -1.85
N LEU A 58 -1.20 4.93 -2.82
CA LEU A 58 -1.76 5.95 -3.70
C LEU A 58 -2.61 6.98 -2.93
N GLY A 59 -3.29 6.53 -1.87
CA GLY A 59 -4.11 7.38 -1.00
C GLY A 59 -3.27 8.33 -0.16
N ILE A 60 -2.13 7.87 0.36
CA ILE A 60 -1.15 8.69 1.07
C ILE A 60 -0.57 9.73 0.11
N TYR A 61 -0.09 9.30 -1.06
CA TYR A 61 0.45 10.22 -2.08
C TYR A 61 -0.58 11.29 -2.49
N CYS A 62 -1.84 10.92 -2.68
CA CYS A 62 -2.90 11.88 -2.98
C CYS A 62 -3.08 12.94 -1.88
N LYS A 63 -3.02 12.55 -0.60
CA LYS A 63 -3.19 13.47 0.53
C LYS A 63 -1.99 14.38 0.71
N GLU A 64 -0.81 13.79 0.73
CA GLU A 64 0.42 14.48 1.16
C GLU A 64 1.07 15.25 0.03
N GLN A 65 1.12 14.68 -1.18
CA GLN A 65 1.79 15.33 -2.31
C GLN A 65 0.84 16.16 -3.17
N LEU A 66 -0.42 15.73 -3.30
CA LEU A 66 -1.38 16.43 -4.15
C LEU A 66 -2.35 17.32 -3.36
N GLY A 67 -2.40 17.23 -2.03
CA GLY A 67 -3.41 17.93 -1.22
C GLY A 67 -4.86 17.50 -1.53
N LYS A 68 -5.05 16.30 -2.08
CA LYS A 68 -6.34 15.78 -2.53
C LYS A 68 -6.85 14.66 -1.63
N SER A 69 -8.14 14.34 -1.77
CA SER A 69 -8.72 13.19 -1.08
C SER A 69 -7.97 11.90 -1.44
N GLY A 70 -7.56 11.14 -0.42
CA GLY A 70 -6.95 9.81 -0.58
C GLY A 70 -7.96 8.66 -0.55
N LYS A 71 -9.27 8.93 -0.64
CA LYS A 71 -10.32 7.88 -0.62
C LYS A 71 -10.62 7.40 -2.05
N GLY A 72 -10.73 6.08 -2.22
CA GLY A 72 -11.12 5.45 -3.48
C GLY A 72 -10.47 4.08 -3.68
N SER A 73 -10.81 3.42 -4.78
CA SER A 73 -10.08 2.24 -5.26
C SER A 73 -8.71 2.63 -5.82
N ALA A 74 -7.77 1.68 -5.90
CA ALA A 74 -6.45 1.91 -6.49
C ALA A 74 -6.55 2.52 -7.89
N ALA A 75 -7.45 2.03 -8.75
CA ALA A 75 -7.71 2.60 -10.07
C ALA A 75 -8.17 4.08 -10.00
N THR A 76 -9.08 4.41 -9.08
CA THR A 76 -9.57 5.79 -8.91
C THR A 76 -8.46 6.74 -8.47
N LEU A 77 -7.61 6.28 -7.55
CA LEU A 77 -6.49 7.05 -7.03
C LEU A 77 -5.40 7.21 -8.09
N ALA A 78 -5.08 6.14 -8.81
CA ALA A 78 -4.15 6.15 -9.94
C ALA A 78 -4.58 7.12 -11.04
N ALA A 79 -5.86 7.11 -11.43
CA ALA A 79 -6.41 8.04 -12.42
C ALA A 79 -6.26 9.50 -11.95
N ARG A 80 -6.51 9.76 -10.66
CA ARG A 80 -6.36 11.09 -10.06
C ARG A 80 -4.92 11.58 -10.11
N ILE A 81 -3.97 10.70 -9.79
CA ILE A 81 -2.53 11.00 -9.83
C ILE A 81 -2.07 11.23 -11.27
N ALA A 82 -2.44 10.34 -12.20
CA ALA A 82 -2.06 10.44 -13.60
C ALA A 82 -2.58 11.74 -14.25
N ARG A 83 -3.81 12.15 -13.93
CA ARG A 83 -4.37 13.45 -14.37
C ARG A 83 -3.61 14.64 -13.81
N GLU A 84 -3.07 14.53 -12.61
CA GLU A 84 -2.29 15.60 -12.01
C GLU A 84 -0.89 15.69 -12.64
N TRP A 85 -0.25 14.55 -12.88
CA TRP A 85 1.03 14.47 -13.60
C TRP A 85 0.95 14.96 -15.05
N SER A 86 -0.23 14.90 -15.67
CA SER A 86 -0.43 15.42 -17.03
C SER A 86 -0.62 16.94 -17.09
N ARG A 87 -0.70 17.63 -15.95
CA ARG A 87 -0.83 19.09 -15.94
C ARG A 87 0.53 19.74 -16.24
N PRO A 88 0.57 20.77 -17.10
CA PRO A 88 1.82 21.49 -17.36
C PRO A 88 2.35 22.20 -16.10
N ASP A 89 1.46 22.60 -15.19
CA ASP A 89 1.79 23.29 -13.94
C ASP A 89 2.14 22.37 -12.78
N PHE A 90 2.17 21.05 -12.97
CA PHE A 90 2.50 20.10 -11.91
C PHE A 90 3.90 20.34 -11.29
N LEU A 91 4.74 21.11 -11.97
CA LEU A 91 6.10 21.47 -11.57
C LEU A 91 6.33 22.99 -11.53
N SER A 92 5.27 23.80 -11.63
CA SER A 92 5.41 25.25 -11.44
C SER A 92 5.61 25.49 -9.95
N ASP A 93 6.87 25.68 -9.55
CA ASP A 93 7.34 26.03 -8.21
C ASP A 93 6.78 27.41 -7.79
N ALA A 94 5.46 27.48 -7.63
CA ALA A 94 4.78 28.58 -6.98
C ALA A 94 4.10 27.97 -5.75
N PRO A 95 4.49 28.37 -4.53
CA PRO A 95 3.75 27.98 -3.34
C PRO A 95 2.34 28.52 -3.52
N THR A 96 1.40 27.64 -3.91
CA THR A 96 0.01 28.00 -4.02
C THR A 96 -0.54 28.06 -2.61
N GLU A 97 -0.30 29.23 -2.01
CA GLU A 97 -1.10 29.89 -1.01
C GLU A 97 -2.55 29.97 -1.52
N ALA A 98 -3.26 28.85 -1.49
CA ALA A 98 -4.70 28.78 -1.69
C ALA A 98 -5.31 27.80 -0.68
N ALA A 99 -5.09 28.11 0.59
CA ALA A 99 -5.94 27.65 1.69
C ALA A 99 -5.95 28.74 2.78
N ALA A 100 -6.50 29.92 2.43
CA ALA A 100 -6.98 30.87 3.43
C ALA A 100 -8.22 30.27 4.12
N ALA A 101 -8.01 29.48 5.17
CA ALA A 101 -8.92 29.26 6.29
C ALA A 101 -8.17 28.48 7.41
N ASP A 102 -7.58 29.26 8.32
CA ASP A 102 -7.23 29.01 9.73
C ASP A 102 -6.59 27.66 10.20
N PRO A 103 -5.52 27.70 11.03
CA PRO A 103 -4.61 26.56 11.32
C PRO A 103 -5.00 25.80 12.62
N PRO A 104 -4.33 24.65 12.94
CA PRO A 104 -3.05 24.75 13.63
C PRO A 104 -1.96 23.83 13.05
N ALA A 105 -0.72 24.25 13.29
CA ALA A 105 0.51 23.49 13.09
C ALA A 105 0.42 22.08 13.74
N PRO A 106 1.27 21.11 13.31
CA PRO A 106 2.62 21.16 13.83
C PRO A 106 3.71 20.69 12.85
N THR A 107 4.83 21.40 12.95
CA THR A 107 6.21 20.86 13.01
C THR A 107 6.74 20.09 11.80
N ALA A 108 7.91 20.54 11.37
CA ALA A 108 8.94 19.79 10.67
C ALA A 108 9.32 18.50 11.43
N ALA A 109 8.41 17.53 11.44
CA ALA A 109 8.68 16.18 11.87
C ALA A 109 9.43 15.52 10.73
N ALA A 110 10.73 15.33 10.97
CA ALA A 110 11.52 14.31 10.33
C ALA A 110 10.64 13.11 9.97
N TRP A 111 10.48 12.90 8.66
CA TRP A 111 10.13 11.67 7.97
C TRP A 111 10.65 10.43 8.71
N LYS A 112 9.97 10.06 9.79
CA LYS A 112 9.85 8.68 10.17
C LYS A 112 8.88 8.11 9.17
N ALA A 113 9.43 7.67 8.04
CA ALA A 113 8.71 6.82 7.11
C ALA A 113 7.95 5.80 7.96
N PRO A 114 6.61 5.71 7.89
CA PRO A 114 5.94 4.51 8.34
C PRO A 114 6.47 3.43 7.41
N THR A 115 7.55 2.77 7.83
CA THR A 115 7.99 1.55 7.17
C THR A 115 6.75 0.67 7.13
N TRP A 116 6.38 0.20 5.95
CA TRP A 116 5.33 -0.80 5.79
C TRP A 116 5.58 -2.06 6.65
N LEU A 117 6.76 -2.17 7.30
CA LEU A 117 7.08 -3.12 8.35
C LEU A 117 6.22 -2.97 9.62
N GLU A 118 5.69 -1.77 9.93
CA GLU A 118 4.74 -1.56 11.04
C GLU A 118 3.27 -1.64 10.59
N LEU A 119 3.02 -1.75 9.28
CA LEU A 119 1.68 -2.02 8.71
C LEU A 119 1.54 -3.46 8.21
N GLN A 120 2.40 -4.37 8.68
CA GLN A 120 2.01 -5.76 8.86
C GLN A 120 1.19 -5.85 10.15
N THR A 121 -0.09 -5.48 10.02
CA THR A 121 -1.11 -5.87 10.99
C THR A 121 -1.09 -7.39 11.13
N ASP A 122 -0.66 -7.88 12.29
CA ASP A 122 -1.40 -8.81 13.17
C ASP A 122 -2.72 -9.38 12.59
N SER A 123 -2.64 -10.10 11.47
CA SER A 123 -3.82 -10.55 10.72
C SER A 123 -3.61 -11.92 10.07
N ASP A 124 -2.90 -12.80 10.78
CA ASP A 124 -2.76 -14.22 10.44
C ASP A 124 -3.04 -15.16 11.65
N ASP A 125 -3.55 -14.66 12.80
CA ASP A 125 -3.76 -15.51 14.01
C ASP A 125 -5.22 -15.94 14.25
N ASP A 126 -6.22 -15.39 13.53
CA ASP A 126 -7.63 -15.69 13.83
C ASP A 126 -8.13 -17.02 13.18
N GLU A 127 -7.43 -17.55 12.17
CA GLU A 127 -7.87 -18.78 11.48
C GLU A 127 -7.45 -20.07 12.20
N GLU A 128 -6.29 -20.11 12.88
CA GLU A 128 -5.80 -21.32 13.56
C GLU A 128 -6.61 -21.62 14.83
N GLU A 129 -7.00 -20.59 15.60
CA GLU A 129 -7.78 -20.77 16.84
C GLU A 129 -9.19 -21.32 16.55
N ALA A 130 -9.80 -20.90 15.42
CA ALA A 130 -11.09 -21.41 14.97
C ALA A 130 -11.02 -22.90 14.59
N GLN A 131 -9.91 -23.35 14.00
CA GLN A 131 -9.71 -24.77 13.67
C GLN A 131 -9.47 -25.63 14.92
N ARG A 132 -8.67 -25.16 15.88
CA ARG A 132 -8.44 -25.86 17.15
C ARG A 132 -9.73 -26.05 17.95
N LYS A 133 -10.59 -25.02 18.03
CA LYS A 133 -11.91 -25.11 18.70
C LYS A 133 -12.84 -26.12 18.02
N LYS A 134 -12.81 -26.22 16.68
CA LYS A 134 -13.59 -27.23 15.94
C LYS A 134 -13.09 -28.66 16.21
N GLN A 135 -11.78 -28.87 16.29
CA GLN A 135 -11.20 -30.19 16.60
C GLN A 135 -11.53 -30.63 18.03
N LEU A 136 -11.32 -29.77 19.03
CA LEU A 136 -11.65 -30.05 20.45
C LEU A 136 -13.13 -30.38 20.66
N LYS A 137 -14.03 -29.63 20.01
CA LYS A 137 -15.48 -29.89 20.10
C LYS A 137 -15.87 -31.23 19.45
N THR A 138 -15.15 -31.64 18.41
CA THR A 138 -15.36 -32.94 17.74
C THR A 138 -14.84 -34.10 18.60
N GLU A 139 -13.70 -33.94 19.26
CA GLU A 139 -13.16 -34.94 20.19
C GLU A 139 -14.04 -35.11 21.44
N MET A 140 -14.50 -34.03 22.07
CA MET A 140 -15.41 -34.12 23.21
C MET A 140 -16.72 -34.87 22.86
N LYS A 141 -17.26 -34.63 21.66
CA LYS A 141 -18.47 -35.32 21.20
C LYS A 141 -18.22 -36.82 20.96
N ARG A 142 -17.02 -37.20 20.50
CA ARG A 142 -16.62 -38.61 20.32
C ARG A 142 -16.38 -39.33 21.67
N ALA A 143 -15.80 -38.65 22.65
CA ALA A 143 -15.57 -39.21 23.98
C ALA A 143 -16.89 -39.49 24.73
N ALA A 144 -17.87 -38.59 24.64
CA ALA A 144 -19.18 -38.77 25.25
C ALA A 144 -19.97 -39.95 24.65
N SER A 145 -19.77 -40.27 23.37
CA SER A 145 -20.46 -41.37 22.69
C SER A 145 -19.93 -42.76 23.06
N LYS A 146 -18.73 -42.89 23.63
CA LYS A 146 -18.12 -44.20 23.96
C LYS A 146 -18.39 -44.67 25.40
N GLY A 147 -18.93 -43.81 26.28
CA GLY A 147 -19.18 -44.14 27.68
C GLY A 147 -20.47 -44.91 27.99
N SER A 148 -21.35 -45.16 27.01
CA SER A 148 -22.71 -45.67 27.27
C SER A 148 -22.94 -47.15 26.94
N LYS A 149 -21.88 -47.98 26.81
CA LYS A 149 -22.03 -49.39 26.42
C LYS A 149 -21.24 -50.36 27.31
N SER A 150 -21.48 -50.30 28.62
CA SER A 150 -21.11 -51.41 29.52
C SER A 150 -22.01 -51.44 30.76
N LYS A 151 -23.25 -51.88 30.59
CA LYS A 151 -24.02 -52.48 31.69
C LYS A 151 -25.04 -53.45 31.11
N GLY A 152 -24.83 -54.74 31.34
CA GLY A 152 -25.80 -55.76 31.00
C GLY A 152 -25.18 -57.09 30.58
N LYS A 153 -24.58 -57.80 31.54
CA LYS A 153 -24.84 -59.23 31.76
C LYS A 153 -24.41 -59.61 33.16
#